data_AF-A0A496YNA1-F1
#
_entry.id   AF-A0A496YNA1-F1
#
_cell.length_a   1.000
_cell.length_b   1.000
_cell.length_c   1.000
_cell.angle_alpha   90.00
_cell.angle_beta   90.00
_cell.angle_gamma   90.00
#
_symmetry.space_group_name_H-M   'P 1'
#
loop_
_entity.id
_entity.type
_entity.pdbx_description
1 polymer ?
#
loop_
_entity_poly.entity_id
_entity_poly.type
_entity_poly.pdbx_seq_one_letter_code
_entity_poly.pdbx_strand_id
1 'polypeptide(L)'
;PYSHHHLSRIRRYKDLDYTPLTQKITSSLRGFDGSFKVIYRKNTFQSHIRGVQRYRSCGSVPFFWAYLTAGHDLYACSAFLGDQRFFLGNLLEQDFREIWEGKRREALFRMMREGFDISHCRLNCRMNLVNEYLWELENPHPHANFI
;
A
#
# COMPACT_ATOMS: atom_id res chain seq x y z
N PRO A 1 -11.95 1.03 5.61
CA PRO A 1 -12.35 2.43 5.34
C PRO A 1 -11.99 2.81 3.89
N TYR A 2 -12.74 3.72 3.27
CA TYR A 2 -12.32 4.34 2.02
C TYR A 2 -11.04 5.16 2.28
N SER A 3 -10.06 5.01 1.38
CA SER A 3 -8.78 5.70 1.43
C SER A 3 -8.73 6.63 0.22
N HIS A 4 -8.72 7.92 0.48
CA HIS A 4 -8.79 8.92 -0.58
C HIS A 4 -7.48 8.97 -1.38
N HIS A 5 -7.57 8.86 -2.70
CA HIS A 5 -6.41 9.01 -3.57
C HIS A 5 -6.04 10.49 -3.72
N HIS A 6 -4.77 10.84 -3.49
CA HIS A 6 -4.31 12.24 -3.57
C HIS A 6 -4.55 12.86 -4.96
N LEU A 7 -4.40 12.09 -6.04
CA LEU A 7 -4.70 12.51 -7.41
C LEU A 7 -6.20 12.50 -7.79
N SER A 8 -7.10 12.09 -6.89
CA SER A 8 -8.54 12.09 -7.21
C SER A 8 -9.05 13.52 -7.42
N ARG A 9 -9.74 13.75 -8.53
CA ARG A 9 -10.43 15.02 -8.81
C ARG A 9 -11.63 15.23 -7.88
N ILE A 10 -12.27 14.16 -7.43
CA ILE A 10 -13.44 14.21 -6.55
C ILE A 10 -12.96 14.30 -5.11
N ARG A 11 -13.18 15.45 -4.45
CA ARG A 11 -12.77 15.70 -3.07
C ARG A 11 -13.86 15.45 -2.02
N ARG A 12 -15.09 15.13 -2.44
CA ARG A 12 -16.29 15.00 -1.56
C ARG A 12 -16.06 14.09 -0.34
N TYR A 13 -15.27 13.04 -0.48
CA TYR A 13 -15.07 12.00 0.54
C TYR A 13 -13.67 12.02 1.16
N LYS A 14 -12.92 13.12 0.99
CA LYS A 14 -11.52 13.18 1.44
C LYS A 14 -11.39 13.16 2.98
N ASP A 15 -12.35 13.76 3.68
CA ASP A 15 -12.31 13.97 5.15
C ASP A 15 -13.39 13.15 5.89
N LEU A 16 -13.64 11.91 5.47
CA LEU A 16 -14.61 11.04 6.15
C LEU A 16 -14.10 10.64 7.54
N ASP A 17 -14.85 11.01 8.59
CA ASP A 17 -14.60 10.53 9.95
C ASP A 17 -15.22 9.15 10.19
N TYR A 18 -14.37 8.16 10.45
CA TYR A 18 -14.79 6.78 10.75
C TYR A 18 -14.86 6.48 12.25
N THR A 19 -14.54 7.44 13.12
CA THR A 19 -14.54 7.27 14.57
C THR A 19 -15.89 6.77 15.08
N PRO A 20 -17.04 7.38 14.71
CA PRO A 20 -18.36 6.93 15.19
C PRO A 20 -18.77 5.57 14.61
N LEU A 21 -18.22 5.20 13.45
CA LEU A 21 -18.62 4.01 12.70
C LEU A 21 -17.94 2.74 13.19
N THR A 22 -16.71 2.83 13.70
CA THR A 22 -15.89 1.64 13.99
C THR A 22 -16.53 0.77 15.08
N GLN A 23 -17.05 1.38 16.15
CA GLN A 23 -17.72 0.64 17.23
C GLN A 23 -19.06 0.07 16.74
N LYS A 24 -19.86 0.87 16.03
CA LYS A 24 -21.18 0.48 15.50
C LYS A 24 -21.08 -0.69 14.52
N ILE A 25 -20.10 -0.66 13.61
CA ILE A 25 -19.86 -1.77 12.67
C ILE A 25 -19.44 -3.01 13.45
N THR A 26 -18.48 -2.88 14.37
CA THR A 26 -17.98 -4.02 15.15
C THR A 26 -19.10 -4.69 15.94
N SER A 27 -20.01 -3.94 16.57
CA SER A 27 -21.13 -4.51 17.32
C SER A 27 -22.15 -5.17 16.40
N SER A 28 -22.51 -4.54 15.28
CA SER A 28 -23.49 -5.07 14.32
C SER A 28 -23.03 -6.38 13.70
N LEU A 29 -21.72 -6.53 13.45
CA LEU A 29 -21.15 -7.73 12.84
C LEU A 29 -21.08 -8.95 13.76
N ARG A 30 -21.25 -8.78 15.09
CA ARG A 30 -21.22 -9.90 16.04
C ARG A 30 -22.39 -10.88 15.87
N GLY A 31 -23.53 -10.42 15.35
CA GLY A 31 -24.72 -11.28 15.15
C GLY A 31 -24.72 -12.09 13.86
N PHE A 32 -23.60 -12.13 13.12
CA PHE A 32 -23.49 -12.77 11.81
C PHE A 32 -22.53 -13.97 11.81
N ASP A 33 -22.30 -14.59 12.96
CA ASP A 33 -21.40 -15.71 13.21
C ASP A 33 -21.98 -17.10 12.86
N GLY A 34 -23.10 -17.13 12.13
CA GLY A 34 -23.77 -18.36 11.68
C GLY A 34 -23.22 -18.93 10.36
N SER A 35 -24.05 -18.89 9.31
CA SER A 35 -23.84 -19.60 8.03
C SER A 35 -22.68 -19.11 7.16
N PHE A 36 -22.03 -18.00 7.53
CA PHE A 36 -20.90 -17.46 6.78
C PHE A 36 -19.89 -16.76 7.69
N LYS A 37 -18.65 -16.71 7.23
CA LYS A 37 -17.54 -16.07 7.94
C LYS A 37 -17.46 -14.59 7.58
N VAL A 38 -17.63 -13.71 8.56
CA VAL A 38 -17.40 -12.27 8.40
C VAL A 38 -15.93 -11.94 8.63
N ILE A 39 -15.28 -11.32 7.64
CA ILE A 39 -13.92 -10.78 7.77
C ILE A 39 -13.99 -9.25 7.80
N TYR A 40 -13.85 -8.68 8.99
CA TYR A 40 -13.79 -7.24 9.19
C TYR A 40 -12.36 -6.78 9.48
N ARG A 41 -11.80 -5.95 8.60
CA ARG A 41 -10.44 -5.39 8.73
C ARG A 41 -10.40 -4.22 9.74
N LYS A 42 -10.78 -4.48 11.00
CA LYS A 42 -10.84 -3.50 12.10
C LYS A 42 -9.56 -2.67 12.21
N ASN A 43 -8.40 -3.32 12.11
CA ASN A 43 -7.09 -2.65 12.23
C ASN A 43 -6.90 -1.57 11.15
N THR A 44 -7.43 -1.75 9.94
CA THR A 44 -7.34 -0.73 8.88
C THR A 44 -8.18 0.50 9.20
N PHE A 45 -9.34 0.34 9.86
CA PHE A 45 -10.13 1.47 10.36
C PHE A 45 -9.39 2.21 11.47
N GLN A 46 -8.83 1.48 12.43
CA GLN A 46 -8.06 2.07 13.52
C GLN A 46 -6.80 2.80 13.03
N SER A 47 -6.06 2.23 12.07
CA SER A 47 -4.92 2.91 11.44
C SER A 47 -5.34 4.18 10.71
N HIS A 48 -6.53 4.21 10.09
CA HIS A 48 -7.05 5.44 9.48
C HIS A 48 -7.31 6.53 10.53
N ILE A 49 -8.03 6.18 11.59
CA ILE A 49 -8.45 7.11 12.64
C ILE A 49 -7.23 7.71 13.34
N ARG A 50 -6.18 6.91 13.55
CA ARG A 50 -4.90 7.43 14.08
C ARG A 50 -4.26 8.46 13.16
N GLY A 51 -4.48 8.38 11.84
CA GLY A 51 -3.95 9.34 10.86
C GLY A 51 -2.43 9.32 10.66
N VAL A 52 -1.71 8.40 11.31
CA VAL A 52 -0.24 8.37 11.29
C VAL A 52 0.28 7.18 10.50
N GLN A 53 1.18 7.44 9.56
CA GLN A 53 1.93 6.44 8.82
C GLN A 53 3.12 5.97 9.68
N ARG A 54 3.23 4.66 9.93
CA ARG A 54 4.23 4.08 10.86
C ARG A 54 5.53 3.61 10.18
N TYR A 55 5.73 4.01 8.93
CA TYR A 55 6.92 3.70 8.15
C TYR A 55 7.35 4.97 7.40
N ARG A 56 8.65 5.12 7.09
CA ARG A 56 9.17 6.29 6.36
C ARG A 56 9.54 6.01 4.90
N SER A 57 9.60 4.74 4.51
CA SER A 57 9.81 4.32 3.12
C SER A 57 8.86 3.18 2.73
N CYS A 58 8.49 3.09 1.45
CA CYS A 58 7.64 2.02 0.95
C CYS A 58 8.50 0.83 0.50
N GLY A 59 8.66 -0.18 1.36
CA GLY A 59 9.36 -1.42 1.01
C GLY A 59 8.61 -2.31 0.00
N SER A 60 7.30 -2.12 -0.14
CA SER A 60 6.48 -2.98 -1.00
C SER A 60 6.73 -2.79 -2.50
N VAL A 61 7.04 -1.56 -2.93
CA VAL A 61 7.35 -1.26 -4.34
C VAL A 61 8.63 -1.97 -4.78
N PRO A 62 9.75 -1.92 -4.01
CA PRO A 62 10.93 -2.72 -4.28
C PRO A 62 10.72 -4.25 -4.27
N PHE A 63 10.00 -4.77 -3.26
CA PHE A 63 10.11 -6.19 -2.90
C PHE A 63 8.87 -7.04 -3.14
N PHE A 64 7.66 -6.46 -3.12
CA PHE A 64 6.45 -7.28 -2.92
C PHE A 64 5.59 -7.44 -4.17
N TRP A 65 5.52 -6.43 -5.05
CA TRP A 65 4.56 -6.46 -6.14
C TRP A 65 4.94 -5.66 -7.38
N ALA A 66 4.25 -5.96 -8.47
CA ALA A 66 4.10 -5.12 -9.64
C ALA A 66 2.69 -5.31 -10.21
N TYR A 67 2.31 -4.43 -11.12
CA TYR A 67 0.99 -4.34 -11.73
C TYR A 67 1.14 -4.46 -13.24
N LEU A 68 0.53 -5.50 -13.80
CA LEU A 68 0.38 -5.62 -15.24
C LEU A 68 -0.94 -4.97 -15.66
N THR A 69 -0.86 -4.01 -16.57
CA THR A 69 -2.04 -3.38 -17.15
C THR A 69 -2.56 -4.20 -18.34
N ALA A 70 -3.79 -3.92 -18.78
CA ALA A 70 -4.34 -4.52 -20.00
C ALA A 70 -3.56 -4.12 -21.27
N GLY A 71 -2.79 -3.03 -21.22
CA GLY A 71 -1.89 -2.60 -22.29
C GLY A 71 -0.53 -3.28 -22.27
N HIS A 72 -0.33 -4.29 -21.42
CA HIS A 72 0.94 -5.02 -21.23
C HIS A 72 2.05 -4.22 -20.54
N ASP A 73 1.77 -3.00 -20.10
CA ASP A 73 2.70 -2.21 -19.28
C ASP A 73 2.80 -2.79 -17.87
N LEU A 74 4.03 -2.93 -17.39
CA LEU A 74 4.34 -3.28 -16.02
C LEU A 74 4.66 -2.01 -15.22
N TYR A 75 3.92 -1.78 -14.14
CA TYR A 75 4.11 -0.67 -13.20
C TYR A 75 4.39 -1.19 -11.79
N ALA A 76 5.20 -0.48 -11.02
CA ALA A 76 5.54 -0.92 -9.67
C ALA A 76 4.56 -0.47 -8.58
N CYS A 77 3.64 0.45 -8.88
CA CYS A 77 2.65 0.95 -7.92
C CYS A 77 1.33 1.35 -8.59
N SER A 78 0.21 0.80 -8.11
CA SER A 78 -1.14 1.15 -8.60
C SER A 78 -1.55 2.59 -8.33
N ALA A 79 -0.95 3.25 -7.34
CA ALA A 79 -1.24 4.66 -7.04
C ALA A 79 -0.61 5.63 -8.08
N PHE A 80 0.35 5.15 -8.85
CA PHE A 80 1.14 5.92 -9.80
C PHE A 80 1.08 5.33 -11.21
N LEU A 81 -0.05 4.71 -11.58
CA LEU A 81 -0.27 4.27 -12.96
C LEU A 81 -0.21 5.47 -13.91
N GLY A 82 0.54 5.34 -15.00
CA GLY A 82 0.82 6.41 -15.95
C GLY A 82 1.99 7.32 -15.57
N ASP A 83 2.52 7.21 -14.35
CA ASP A 83 3.75 7.92 -13.96
C ASP A 83 4.98 7.13 -14.46
N GLN A 84 5.74 7.77 -15.35
CA GLN A 84 6.92 7.14 -15.97
C GLN A 84 7.99 6.74 -14.96
N ARG A 85 8.03 7.36 -13.77
CA ARG A 85 8.96 6.97 -12.69
C ARG A 85 8.65 5.57 -12.14
N PHE A 86 7.41 5.11 -12.27
CA PHE A 86 6.94 3.82 -11.79
C PHE A 86 6.73 2.78 -12.90
N PHE A 87 6.97 3.16 -14.16
CA PHE A 87 6.90 2.26 -15.31
C PHE A 87 8.18 1.43 -15.42
N LEU A 88 8.04 0.11 -15.56
CA LEU A 88 9.15 -0.83 -15.62
C LEU A 88 9.45 -1.27 -17.05
N GLY A 89 8.43 -1.47 -17.89
CA GLY A 89 8.56 -1.94 -19.27
C GLY A 89 7.23 -2.48 -19.80
N ASN A 90 7.21 -2.92 -21.06
CA ASN A 90 6.03 -3.48 -21.72
C ASN A 90 6.30 -4.92 -22.19
N LEU A 91 5.40 -5.85 -21.88
CA LEU A 91 5.56 -7.28 -22.21
C LEU A 91 5.42 -7.62 -23.70
N LEU A 92 5.05 -6.66 -24.55
CA LEU A 92 5.11 -6.81 -26.01
C LEU A 92 6.50 -6.50 -26.58
N GLU A 93 7.34 -5.80 -25.83
CA GLU A 93 8.67 -5.35 -26.26
C GLU A 93 9.80 -6.17 -25.62
N GLN A 94 9.59 -6.65 -24.40
CA GLN A 94 10.59 -7.33 -23.58
C GLN A 94 9.93 -8.46 -22.78
N ASP A 95 10.67 -9.53 -22.49
CA ASP A 95 10.15 -10.54 -21.58
C ASP A 95 10.11 -10.03 -20.13
N PHE A 96 9.35 -10.72 -19.27
CA PHE A 96 9.20 -10.29 -17.88
C PHE A 96 10.54 -10.24 -17.14
N ARG A 97 11.44 -11.18 -17.40
CA ARG A 97 12.74 -11.25 -16.73
C ARG A 97 13.61 -10.06 -17.12
N GLU A 98 13.64 -9.70 -18.41
CA GLU A 98 14.37 -8.52 -18.90
C GLU A 98 13.86 -7.22 -18.25
N ILE A 99 12.55 -7.09 -18.08
CA ILE A 99 11.94 -5.95 -17.38
C ILE A 99 12.31 -5.99 -15.88
N TRP A 100 12.18 -7.16 -15.26
CA TRP A 100 12.33 -7.35 -13.81
C TRP A 100 13.77 -7.27 -13.33
N GLU A 101 14.73 -7.70 -14.14
CA GLU A 101 16.18 -7.62 -13.87
C GLU A 101 16.80 -6.38 -14.54
N GLY A 102 16.00 -5.58 -15.24
CA GLY A 102 16.44 -4.44 -16.03
C GLY A 102 16.74 -3.17 -15.24
N LYS A 103 17.45 -2.25 -15.90
CA LYS A 103 17.93 -0.97 -15.33
C LYS A 103 16.81 -0.06 -14.82
N ARG A 104 15.62 -0.09 -15.44
CA ARG A 104 14.47 0.72 -14.99
C ARG A 104 14.01 0.32 -13.60
N ARG A 105 13.91 -0.98 -13.34
CA ARG A 105 13.55 -1.48 -12.02
C ARG A 105 14.65 -1.22 -11.00
N GLU A 106 15.92 -1.37 -11.38
CA GLU A 106 17.05 -1.02 -10.51
C GLU A 106 17.03 0.47 -10.12
N ALA A 107 16.80 1.37 -11.08
CA ALA A 107 16.68 2.80 -10.82
C ALA A 107 15.49 3.11 -9.90
N LEU A 108 14.33 2.48 -10.13
CA LEU A 108 13.17 2.59 -9.25
C LEU A 108 13.52 2.12 -7.83
N PHE A 109 14.20 0.97 -7.70
CA PHE A 109 14.61 0.43 -6.42
C PHE A 109 15.43 1.46 -5.65
N ARG A 110 16.46 2.04 -6.27
CA ARG A 110 17.30 3.09 -5.66
C ARG A 110 16.48 4.32 -5.27
N MET A 111 15.64 4.84 -6.17
CA MET A 111 14.74 5.97 -5.88
C MET A 111 13.89 5.72 -4.63
N MET A 112 13.29 4.53 -4.53
CA MET A 112 12.43 4.17 -3.38
C MET A 112 13.22 4.01 -2.08
N ARG A 113 14.48 3.55 -2.14
CA ARG A 113 15.34 3.36 -0.97
C ARG A 113 15.99 4.66 -0.48
N GLU A 114 16.34 5.54 -1.40
CA GLU A 114 17.22 6.68 -1.12
C GLU A 114 16.47 7.97 -0.78
N GLY A 115 15.21 8.12 -1.18
CA GLY A 115 14.52 9.37 -0.86
C GLY A 115 13.12 9.59 -1.42
N PHE A 116 12.40 8.55 -1.86
CA PHE A 116 11.02 8.75 -2.31
C PHE A 116 10.13 9.22 -1.16
N ASP A 117 9.58 10.42 -1.28
CA ASP A 117 8.69 11.00 -0.27
C ASP A 117 7.31 10.33 -0.29
N ILE A 118 7.05 9.50 0.71
CA ILE A 118 5.77 8.81 0.91
C ILE A 118 4.71 9.66 1.60
N SER A 119 5.01 10.92 1.99
CA SER A 119 4.02 11.83 2.58
C SER A 119 2.83 12.10 1.63
N HIS A 120 3.08 11.98 0.33
CA HIS A 120 2.07 12.08 -0.73
C HIS A 120 1.30 10.78 -0.99
N CYS A 121 1.66 9.68 -0.30
CA CYS A 121 0.92 8.43 -0.41
C CYS A 121 -0.37 8.47 0.41
N ARG A 122 -1.37 7.69 -0.03
CA ARG A 122 -2.65 7.59 0.68
C ARG A 122 -2.49 6.86 2.02
N LEU A 123 -3.10 7.42 3.08
CA LEU A 123 -3.29 6.73 4.35
C LEU A 123 -4.09 5.45 4.13
N ASN A 124 -3.63 4.32 4.65
CA ASN A 124 -4.14 2.98 4.33
C ASN A 124 -4.03 2.60 2.85
N CYS A 125 -2.86 2.82 2.25
CA CYS A 125 -2.48 2.10 1.04
C CYS A 125 -2.74 0.59 1.19
N ARG A 126 -2.99 -0.13 0.09
CA ARG A 126 -3.20 -1.59 0.10
C ARG A 126 -2.04 -2.34 0.79
N MET A 127 -0.85 -1.74 0.76
CA MET A 127 0.39 -2.23 1.37
C MET A 127 0.73 -1.62 2.72
N ASN A 128 -0.19 -0.90 3.36
CA ASN A 128 0.11 -0.24 4.63
C ASN A 128 0.70 -1.22 5.66
N LEU A 129 0.02 -2.35 5.93
CA LEU A 129 0.49 -3.34 6.90
C LEU A 129 1.76 -4.07 6.45
N VAL A 130 1.92 -4.31 5.15
CA VAL A 130 3.15 -4.93 4.62
C VAL A 130 4.33 -3.98 4.77
N ASN A 131 4.15 -2.70 4.49
CA ASN A 131 5.18 -1.69 4.70
C ASN A 131 5.49 -1.46 6.18
N GLU A 132 4.49 -1.49 7.07
CA GLU A 132 4.73 -1.46 8.52
C GLU A 132 5.62 -2.63 8.94
N TYR A 133 5.31 -3.85 8.47
CA TYR A 133 6.10 -5.04 8.76
C TYR A 133 7.52 -4.97 8.17
N LEU A 134 7.66 -4.62 6.88
CA LEU A 134 8.98 -4.47 6.23
C LEU A 134 9.81 -3.38 6.90
N TRP A 135 9.18 -2.29 7.35
CA TRP A 135 9.84 -1.24 8.10
C TRP A 135 10.38 -1.74 9.44
N GLU A 136 9.59 -2.51 10.20
CA GLU A 136 10.02 -3.13 11.45
C GLU A 136 11.16 -4.14 11.24
N LEU A 137 11.17 -4.88 10.12
CA LEU A 137 12.28 -5.77 9.78
C LEU A 137 13.59 -5.01 9.51
N GLU A 138 13.52 -3.87 8.84
CA GLU A 138 14.69 -3.03 8.56
C GLU A 138 15.10 -2.15 9.75
N ASN A 139 14.17 -1.89 10.67
CA ASN A 139 14.36 -1.04 11.84
C ASN A 139 13.89 -1.78 13.11
N PRO A 140 14.54 -2.91 13.46
CA PRO A 140 14.09 -3.75 14.56
C PRO A 140 14.17 -3.00 15.89
N HIS A 141 13.15 -3.20 16.73
CA HIS A 141 13.21 -2.74 18.11
C HIS A 141 14.27 -3.54 18.90
N PRO A 142 14.86 -2.97 19.98
CA PRO A 142 15.94 -3.62 20.73
C PRO A 142 15.65 -5.05 21.21
N HIS A 143 14.36 -5.39 21.40
CA HIS A 143 13.91 -6.70 21.87
C HIS A 143 13.16 -7.53 20.82
N ALA A 144 13.29 -7.22 19.52
CA ALA A 144 12.53 -7.88 18.46
C ALA A 144 12.69 -9.42 18.42
N ASN A 145 13.79 -9.95 18.96
CA ASN A 145 14.13 -11.38 18.98
C ASN A 145 14.23 -11.98 20.39
N PHE A 146 13.77 -11.30 21.43
CA PHE A 146 13.68 -11.91 22.76
C PHE A 146 12.40 -12.77 22.82
N ILE A 147 12.60 -14.09 22.78
CA ILE A 147 11.58 -15.14 23.05
C ILE A 147 11.46 -15.31 24.56
#